data_AF-Q9S230-F1
#
_entry.id   AF-Q9S230-F1
#
_cell.length_a   1.000
_cell.length_b   1.000
_cell.length_c   1.000
_cell.angle_alpha   90.00
_cell.angle_beta   90.00
_cell.angle_gamma   90.00
#
_symmetry.space_group_name_H-M   'P 1'
#
loop_
_entity.id
_entity.type
_entity.pdbx_description
1 polymer ?
#
loop_
_entity_poly.entity_id
_entity_poly.type
_entity_poly.pdbx_seq_one_letter_code
_entity_poly.pdbx_strand_id
1 'polypeptide(L)'
;MRLANFEGPFDLLLQLISKHKLDVTEVALSKVTDEFMAHIRAMGPDWDLDQTTEFLVVAATLLDLKAARLLPAAEVEDEADLALLEARDLLFARLLQYRAYKQIAEIFNDRLEAEARRHPRTVGLEPHHAELLPEVVISIGPEGFAKLAVKAMQPKPRPQVYVEHIHAPLVSVQEQAGIVVARLKELGEASFRVLVQDTEDTLTVVARFLALLELYREKAVELDQETALGDLLVRWTGGDGEAQPSVTDEFDRPPEVPKEERKA
;
A
#
# COMPACT_ATOMS: atom_id res chain seq x y z
N MET A 1 9.50 -21.51 19.68
CA MET A 1 10.18 -21.27 20.97
C MET A 1 10.12 -19.78 21.24
N ARG A 2 9.51 -19.35 22.36
CA ARG A 2 9.46 -17.95 22.78
C ARG A 2 10.81 -17.60 23.42
N LEU A 3 11.48 -16.53 22.98
CA LEU A 3 12.48 -15.92 23.85
C LEU A 3 11.76 -15.38 25.08
N ALA A 4 12.44 -15.46 26.21
CA ALA A 4 11.85 -15.32 27.54
C ALA A 4 11.47 -13.87 27.85
N ASN A 5 10.41 -13.35 27.19
CA ASN A 5 9.39 -12.39 27.63
C ASN A 5 8.90 -11.38 26.55
N PHE A 6 9.30 -11.51 25.28
CA PHE A 6 8.87 -10.59 24.21
C PHE A 6 8.86 -11.26 22.82
N GLU A 7 7.98 -10.78 21.93
CA GLU A 7 7.73 -11.36 20.60
C GLU A 7 8.44 -10.61 19.46
N GLY A 8 9.50 -9.86 19.76
CA GLY A 8 10.32 -9.13 18.78
C GLY A 8 10.90 -7.82 19.32
N PRO A 9 11.65 -7.07 18.49
CA PRO A 9 12.33 -5.85 18.91
C PRO A 9 11.35 -4.73 19.29
N PHE A 10 10.22 -4.61 18.59
CA PHE A 10 9.19 -3.63 18.91
C PHE A 10 8.49 -3.90 20.25
N ASP A 11 8.31 -5.16 20.61
CA ASP A 11 7.71 -5.52 21.90
C ASP A 11 8.65 -5.18 23.05
N LEU A 12 9.94 -5.50 22.89
CA LEU A 12 10.96 -5.08 23.85
C LEU A 12 10.97 -3.56 24.01
N LEU A 13 10.95 -2.81 22.90
CA LEU A 13 10.90 -1.34 22.96
C LEU A 13 9.65 -0.82 23.66
N LEU A 14 8.47 -1.38 23.39
CA LEU A 14 7.25 -1.00 24.09
C LEU A 14 7.35 -1.27 25.60
N GLN A 15 7.95 -2.39 26.01
CA GLN A 15 8.16 -2.71 27.42
C GLN A 15 9.11 -1.71 28.09
N LEU A 16 10.25 -1.41 27.45
CA LEU A 16 11.22 -0.43 27.94
C LEU A 16 10.61 0.97 28.05
N ILE A 17 9.89 1.43 27.01
CA ILE A 17 9.20 2.73 27.02
C ILE A 17 8.11 2.77 28.10
N SER A 18 7.36 1.69 28.27
CA SER A 18 6.31 1.61 29.31
C SER A 18 6.89 1.65 30.72
N LYS A 19 8.06 1.01 30.94
CA LYS A 19 8.78 1.02 32.22
C LYS A 19 9.21 2.42 32.63
N HIS A 20 9.65 3.24 31.67
CA HIS A 20 10.06 4.63 31.91
C HIS A 20 8.90 5.64 31.94
N LYS A 21 7.64 5.16 31.95
CA LYS A 21 6.41 5.95 32.14
C LYS A 21 6.40 7.31 31.42
N LEU A 22 6.09 7.29 30.12
CA LEU A 22 5.48 8.42 29.39
C LEU A 22 6.23 9.76 29.36
N ASP A 23 7.51 9.81 29.70
CA ASP A 23 8.35 10.90 29.19
C ASP A 23 8.78 10.51 27.77
N VAL A 24 7.91 10.66 26.77
CA VAL A 24 8.32 10.62 25.35
C VAL A 24 9.06 11.93 25.03
N THR A 25 10.05 12.26 25.85
CA THR A 25 10.95 13.40 25.70
C THR A 25 12.33 12.87 25.30
N GLU A 26 13.17 13.77 24.83
CA GLU A 26 14.48 13.46 24.24
C GLU A 26 15.38 12.64 25.18
N VAL A 27 15.24 12.87 26.50
CA VAL A 27 16.01 12.22 27.57
C VAL A 27 15.64 10.75 27.74
N ALA A 28 14.43 10.33 27.35
CA ALA A 28 13.99 8.95 27.48
C ALA A 28 14.47 8.07 26.31
N LEU A 29 14.57 8.61 25.08
CA LEU A 29 15.01 7.82 23.93
C LEU A 29 16.45 7.33 24.10
N SER A 30 17.36 8.19 24.57
CA SER A 30 18.74 7.78 24.83
C SER A 30 18.83 6.65 25.88
N LYS A 31 18.05 6.74 26.96
CA LYS A 31 18.01 5.70 28.01
C LYS A 31 17.42 4.39 27.48
N VAL A 32 16.36 4.46 26.67
CA VAL A 32 15.76 3.30 26.03
C VAL A 32 16.75 2.65 25.06
N THR A 33 17.48 3.43 24.26
CA THR A 33 18.55 2.92 23.39
C THR A 33 19.63 2.20 24.19
N ASP A 34 20.08 2.77 25.31
CA ASP A 34 21.10 2.12 26.16
C ASP A 34 20.61 0.81 26.77
N GLU A 35 19.37 0.77 27.27
CA GLU A 35 18.75 -0.45 27.80
C GLU A 35 18.53 -1.50 26.71
N PHE A 36 18.10 -1.09 25.51
CA PHE A 36 17.92 -1.97 24.36
C PHE A 36 19.26 -2.62 23.95
N MET A 37 20.32 -1.82 23.85
CA MET A 37 21.66 -2.31 23.53
C MET A 37 22.24 -3.19 24.64
N ALA A 38 21.97 -2.88 25.91
CA ALA A 38 22.35 -3.74 27.02
C ALA A 38 21.64 -5.10 26.96
N HIS A 39 20.36 -5.11 26.59
CA HIS A 39 19.58 -6.33 26.45
C HIS A 39 20.11 -7.22 25.32
N ILE A 40 20.40 -6.65 24.14
CA ILE A 40 21.03 -7.37 23.03
C ILE A 40 22.37 -7.98 23.47
N ARG A 41 23.25 -7.20 24.12
CA ARG A 41 24.54 -7.68 24.59
C ARG A 41 24.43 -8.79 25.64
N ALA A 42 23.42 -8.74 26.51
CA ALA A 42 23.23 -9.72 27.57
C ALA A 42 22.80 -11.11 27.07
N MET A 43 22.25 -11.21 25.86
CA MET A 43 21.76 -12.48 25.32
C MET A 43 22.86 -13.34 24.65
N GLY A 44 24.08 -12.82 24.50
CA GLY A 44 25.23 -13.61 24.06
C GLY A 44 25.22 -14.05 22.59
N PRO A 45 26.15 -14.93 22.18
CA PRO A 45 26.39 -15.29 20.78
C PRO A 45 25.45 -16.38 20.21
N ASP A 46 24.62 -17.01 21.04
CA ASP A 46 23.84 -18.22 20.67
C ASP A 46 22.47 -17.90 20.02
N TRP A 47 22.37 -16.79 19.29
CA TRP A 47 21.10 -16.38 18.68
C TRP A 47 20.77 -17.14 17.39
N ASP A 48 19.47 -17.26 17.14
CA ASP A 48 18.97 -17.53 15.80
C ASP A 48 19.28 -16.34 14.87
N LEU A 49 19.82 -16.63 13.69
CA LEU A 49 20.30 -15.61 12.76
C LEU A 49 19.16 -14.69 12.28
N ASP A 50 17.98 -15.27 12.08
CA ASP A 50 16.80 -14.54 11.61
C ASP A 50 16.34 -13.51 12.64
N GLN A 51 16.26 -13.90 13.91
CA GLN A 51 15.93 -12.98 15.00
C GLN A 51 17.00 -11.91 15.19
N THR A 52 18.27 -12.27 15.02
CA THR A 52 19.39 -11.33 15.17
C THR A 52 19.26 -10.18 14.17
N THR A 53 18.85 -10.50 12.95
CA THR A 53 18.72 -9.51 11.86
C THR A 53 17.68 -8.44 12.21
N GLU A 54 16.52 -8.82 12.73
CA GLU A 54 15.46 -7.88 13.11
C GLU A 54 15.90 -6.93 14.24
N PHE A 55 16.57 -7.46 15.26
CA PHE A 55 17.08 -6.65 16.37
C PHE A 55 18.23 -5.73 15.95
N LEU A 56 19.10 -6.17 15.04
CA LEU A 56 20.22 -5.37 14.55
C LEU A 56 19.75 -4.16 13.74
N VAL A 57 18.74 -4.32 12.89
CA VAL A 57 18.18 -3.18 12.12
C VAL A 57 17.64 -2.12 13.07
N VAL A 58 16.85 -2.52 14.07
CA VAL A 58 16.29 -1.60 15.07
C VAL A 58 17.39 -0.98 15.94
N ALA A 59 18.40 -1.77 16.32
CA ALA A 59 19.57 -1.28 17.07
C ALA A 59 20.33 -0.20 16.30
N ALA A 60 20.60 -0.42 15.01
CA ALA A 60 21.27 0.54 14.15
C ALA A 60 20.47 1.85 14.08
N THR A 61 19.16 1.78 13.80
CA THR A 61 18.30 2.97 13.78
C THR A 61 18.31 3.73 15.11
N LEU A 62 18.25 3.04 16.25
CA LEU A 62 18.29 3.68 17.56
C LEU A 62 19.64 4.33 17.90
N LEU A 63 20.74 3.72 17.44
CA LEU A 63 22.09 4.28 17.59
C LEU A 63 22.28 5.51 16.71
N ASP A 64 21.83 5.47 15.45
CA ASP A 64 21.88 6.60 14.53
C ASP A 64 21.09 7.79 15.11
N LEU A 65 19.88 7.54 15.61
CA LEU A 65 19.05 8.52 16.29
C LEU A 65 19.70 9.09 17.55
N LYS A 66 20.45 8.27 18.30
CA LYS A 66 21.18 8.71 19.49
C LYS A 66 22.42 9.54 19.12
N ALA A 67 23.14 9.15 18.08
CA ALA A 67 24.36 9.82 17.62
C ALA A 67 24.05 11.21 17.06
N ALA A 68 23.07 11.32 16.16
CA ALA A 68 22.63 12.58 15.58
C ALA A 68 22.23 13.61 16.65
N ARG A 69 21.64 13.14 17.74
CA ARG A 69 21.09 14.00 18.81
C ARG A 69 22.10 14.41 19.88
N LEU A 70 23.20 13.65 20.04
CA LEU A 70 24.28 13.97 20.98
C LEU A 70 25.34 14.89 20.35
N LEU A 71 25.33 15.02 19.03
CA LEU A 71 26.13 16.03 18.34
C LEU A 71 25.51 17.42 18.61
N PRO A 72 26.32 18.46 18.92
CA PRO A 72 25.81 19.80 19.13
C PRO A 72 25.02 20.22 17.90
N ALA A 73 23.78 20.68 18.10
CA ALA A 73 22.84 21.03 17.04
C ALA A 73 23.54 21.76 15.90
N ALA A 74 23.83 21.03 14.82
CA ALA A 74 23.82 21.65 13.52
C ALA A 74 22.38 22.14 13.35
N GLU A 75 22.21 23.38 12.93
CA GLU A 75 20.93 23.78 12.36
C GLU A 75 20.59 22.74 11.27
N VAL A 76 19.30 22.47 11.02
CA VAL A 76 18.89 21.54 9.95
C VAL A 76 19.41 22.12 8.63
N GLU A 77 20.64 21.74 8.26
CA GLU A 77 21.40 22.35 7.18
C GLU A 77 21.45 21.42 5.96
N ASP A 78 21.23 20.11 6.15
CA ASP A 78 21.32 19.11 5.08
C ASP A 78 20.13 18.13 5.01
N GLU A 79 20.09 17.38 3.91
CA GLU A 79 19.09 16.35 3.62
C GLU A 79 19.20 15.12 4.55
N ALA A 80 20.39 14.87 5.11
CA ALA A 80 20.64 13.73 5.98
C ALA A 80 19.99 13.93 7.36
N ASP A 81 20.03 15.14 7.90
CA ASP A 81 19.36 15.51 9.15
C ASP A 81 17.83 15.41 9.03
N LEU A 82 17.27 15.79 7.87
CA LEU A 82 15.85 15.63 7.57
C LEU A 82 15.46 14.15 7.51
N ALA A 83 16.23 13.32 6.80
CA ALA A 83 16.01 11.88 6.71
C ALA A 83 16.06 11.19 8.08
N LEU A 84 16.92 11.66 8.98
CA LEU A 84 17.01 11.17 10.37
C LEU A 84 15.76 11.50 11.20
N LEU A 85 15.20 12.70 11.04
CA LEU A 85 13.93 13.10 11.67
C LEU A 85 12.76 12.27 11.12
N GLU A 86 12.73 12.00 9.83
CA GLU A 86 11.72 11.13 9.22
C GLU A 86 11.85 9.68 9.69
N ALA A 87 13.08 9.15 9.80
CA ALA A 87 13.32 7.82 10.32
C ALA A 87 12.86 7.66 11.78
N ARG A 88 13.02 8.71 12.59
CA ARG A 88 12.47 8.78 13.96
C ARG A 88 10.94 8.65 13.94
N ASP A 89 10.28 9.46 13.12
CA ASP A 89 8.82 9.53 13.08
C ASP A 89 8.23 8.22 12.52
N LEU A 90 8.91 7.61 11.55
CA LEU A 90 8.58 6.29 11.04
C LEU A 90 8.72 5.20 12.12
N LEU A 91 9.79 5.23 12.92
CA LEU A 91 9.98 4.28 14.01
C LEU A 91 8.85 4.40 15.04
N PHE A 92 8.49 5.63 15.43
CA PHE A 92 7.38 5.87 16.35
C PHE A 92 6.03 5.45 15.77
N ALA A 93 5.78 5.71 14.48
CA ALA A 93 4.57 5.27 13.80
C ALA A 93 4.45 3.73 13.82
N ARG A 94 5.54 3.02 13.53
CA ARG A 94 5.59 1.55 13.60
C ARG A 94 5.39 1.02 15.01
N LEU A 95 5.97 1.67 16.03
CA LEU A 95 5.74 1.32 17.44
C LEU A 95 4.28 1.48 17.85
N LEU A 96 3.64 2.59 17.44
CA LEU A 96 2.22 2.84 17.71
C LEU A 96 1.32 1.82 17.00
N GLN A 97 1.65 1.49 15.75
CA GLN A 97 0.95 0.47 14.99
C GLN A 97 1.09 -0.91 15.63
N TYR A 98 2.30 -1.32 16.02
CA TYR A 98 2.53 -2.58 16.73
C TYR A 98 1.74 -2.63 18.05
N ARG A 99 1.74 -1.55 18.82
CA ARG A 99 0.91 -1.43 20.04
C ARG A 99 -0.57 -1.64 19.75
N ALA A 100 -1.10 -1.00 18.70
CA ALA A 100 -2.51 -1.14 18.32
C ALA A 100 -2.84 -2.59 17.97
N TYR A 101 -2.01 -3.26 17.17
CA TYR A 101 -2.21 -4.67 16.85
C TYR A 101 -2.10 -5.59 18.05
N LYS A 102 -1.17 -5.32 18.97
CA LYS A 102 -1.05 -6.08 20.21
C LYS A 102 -2.34 -6.00 21.05
N GLN A 103 -2.94 -4.81 21.15
CA GLN A 103 -4.23 -4.63 21.82
C GLN A 103 -5.38 -5.37 21.12
N ILE A 104 -5.43 -5.35 19.78
CA ILE A 104 -6.45 -6.11 19.04
C ILE A 104 -6.26 -7.62 19.23
N ALA A 105 -5.01 -8.09 19.24
CA ALA A 105 -4.70 -9.50 19.48
C ALA A 105 -5.16 -9.95 20.88
N GLU A 106 -4.98 -9.11 21.90
CA GLU A 106 -5.50 -9.36 23.26
C GLU A 106 -7.04 -9.48 23.24
N ILE A 107 -7.75 -8.57 22.58
CA ILE A 107 -9.22 -8.63 22.44
C ILE A 107 -9.66 -9.92 21.74
N PHE A 108 -8.95 -10.34 20.69
CA PHE A 108 -9.24 -11.59 20.00
C PHE A 108 -8.99 -12.80 20.87
N ASN A 109 -7.91 -12.81 21.66
CA ASN A 109 -7.62 -13.89 22.58
C ASN A 109 -8.72 -14.02 23.64
N ASP A 110 -9.12 -12.92 24.27
CA ASP A 110 -10.21 -12.89 25.26
C ASP A 110 -11.53 -13.41 24.66
N ARG A 111 -11.83 -12.99 23.43
CA ARG A 111 -13.04 -13.43 22.73
C ARG A 111 -12.97 -14.91 22.36
N LEU A 112 -11.81 -15.39 21.93
CA LEU A 112 -11.59 -16.79 21.60
C LEU A 112 -11.76 -17.66 22.86
N GLU A 113 -11.22 -17.25 24.00
CA GLU A 113 -11.43 -17.94 25.29
C GLU A 113 -12.91 -17.94 25.71
N ALA A 114 -13.61 -16.82 25.54
CA ALA A 114 -15.03 -16.72 25.85
C ALA A 114 -15.88 -17.67 24.97
N GLU A 115 -15.58 -17.73 23.68
CA GLU A 115 -16.31 -18.53 22.69
C GLU A 115 -15.86 -20.00 22.67
N ALA A 116 -14.66 -20.34 23.17
CA ALA A 116 -14.15 -21.72 23.22
C ALA A 116 -15.04 -22.68 24.02
N ARG A 117 -15.85 -22.14 24.94
CA ARG A 117 -16.85 -22.89 25.72
C ARG A 117 -18.18 -23.08 24.99
N ARG A 118 -18.35 -22.52 23.80
CA ARG A 118 -19.55 -22.69 22.98
C ARG A 118 -19.29 -23.78 21.95
N HIS A 119 -20.17 -24.77 21.95
CA HIS A 119 -20.12 -25.86 20.99
C HIS A 119 -21.34 -25.78 20.07
N PRO A 120 -21.16 -25.94 18.75
CA PRO A 120 -22.30 -26.03 17.85
C PRO A 120 -23.14 -27.26 18.22
N ARG A 121 -24.46 -27.10 18.21
CA ARG A 121 -25.37 -28.23 18.40
C ARG A 121 -25.48 -29.00 17.09
N THR A 122 -24.70 -30.07 16.94
CA THR A 122 -24.69 -30.94 15.75
C THR A 122 -25.76 -32.03 15.85
N VAL A 123 -27.03 -31.66 16.07
CA VAL A 123 -28.14 -32.61 15.99
C VAL A 123 -29.00 -32.31 14.77
N GLY A 124 -29.49 -33.37 14.12
CA GLY A 124 -30.52 -33.23 13.10
C GLY A 124 -31.82 -32.68 13.69
N LEU A 125 -32.72 -32.19 12.83
CA LEU A 125 -34.06 -31.81 13.24
C LEU A 125 -34.75 -32.99 13.93
N GLU A 126 -35.50 -32.72 15.00
CA GLU A 126 -36.36 -33.72 15.62
C GLU A 126 -37.40 -34.22 14.60
N PRO A 127 -37.86 -35.48 14.66
CA PRO A 127 -38.69 -36.08 13.62
C PRO A 127 -39.94 -35.26 13.27
N HIS A 128 -40.60 -34.70 14.28
CA HIS A 128 -41.79 -33.85 14.11
C HIS A 128 -41.50 -32.52 13.40
N HIS A 129 -40.26 -32.01 13.47
CA HIS A 129 -39.84 -30.84 12.71
C HIS A 129 -39.36 -31.21 11.30
N ALA A 130 -38.78 -32.39 11.12
CA ALA A 130 -38.35 -32.87 9.80
C ALA A 130 -39.55 -33.11 8.87
N GLU A 131 -40.69 -33.54 9.42
CA GLU A 131 -41.95 -33.71 8.69
C GLU A 131 -42.61 -32.38 8.27
N LEU A 132 -42.24 -31.26 8.89
CA LEU A 132 -42.70 -29.92 8.51
C LEU A 132 -41.88 -29.30 7.38
N LEU A 133 -40.78 -29.94 6.97
CA LEU A 133 -39.99 -29.45 5.86
C LEU A 133 -40.82 -29.59 4.57
N PRO A 134 -40.88 -28.54 3.73
CA PRO A 134 -41.57 -28.63 2.45
C PRO A 134 -40.93 -29.75 1.64
N GLU A 135 -41.77 -30.49 0.93
CA GLU A 135 -41.31 -31.53 0.02
C GLU A 135 -40.30 -30.92 -0.95
N VAL A 136 -39.09 -31.48 -1.00
CA VAL A 136 -38.03 -30.96 -1.88
C VAL A 136 -38.40 -31.30 -3.30
N VAL A 137 -39.16 -30.41 -3.95
CA VAL A 137 -39.50 -30.51 -5.36
C VAL A 137 -38.29 -30.05 -6.15
N ILE A 138 -37.44 -31.01 -6.52
CA ILE A 138 -36.35 -30.75 -7.45
C ILE A 138 -36.98 -30.58 -8.84
N SER A 139 -37.25 -29.33 -9.23
CA SER A 139 -37.89 -28.97 -10.50
C SER A 139 -36.99 -29.10 -11.73
N ILE A 140 -35.83 -29.75 -11.59
CA ILE A 140 -34.85 -29.93 -12.66
C ILE A 140 -34.83 -31.38 -13.12
N GLY A 141 -35.05 -31.58 -14.42
CA GLY A 141 -34.90 -32.89 -15.06
C GLY A 141 -33.43 -33.32 -15.23
N PRO A 142 -33.19 -34.49 -15.85
CA PRO A 142 -31.84 -35.05 -16.05
C PRO A 142 -30.86 -34.09 -16.73
N GLU A 143 -31.35 -33.29 -17.69
CA GLU A 143 -30.55 -32.29 -18.41
C GLU A 143 -30.13 -31.11 -17.52
N GLY A 144 -30.98 -30.72 -16.56
CA GLY A 144 -30.65 -29.68 -15.57
C GLY A 144 -29.57 -30.15 -14.62
N PHE A 145 -29.63 -31.42 -14.20
CA PHE A 145 -28.58 -32.06 -13.42
C PHE A 145 -27.25 -32.14 -14.18
N ALA A 146 -27.30 -32.50 -15.46
CA ALA A 146 -26.09 -32.52 -16.30
C ALA A 146 -25.43 -31.13 -16.37
N LYS A 147 -26.20 -30.06 -16.55
CA LYS A 147 -25.67 -28.68 -16.55
C LYS A 147 -25.05 -28.28 -15.21
N LEU A 148 -25.69 -28.65 -14.09
CA LEU A 148 -25.16 -28.40 -12.75
C LEU A 148 -23.87 -29.18 -12.49
N ALA A 149 -23.81 -30.45 -12.92
CA ALA A 149 -22.62 -31.27 -12.81
C ALA A 149 -21.45 -30.67 -13.61
N VAL A 150 -21.71 -30.23 -14.85
CA VAL A 150 -20.69 -29.53 -15.66
C VAL A 150 -20.21 -28.26 -14.96
N LYS A 151 -21.11 -27.45 -14.41
CA LYS A 151 -20.74 -26.23 -13.66
C LYS A 151 -19.93 -26.53 -12.40
N ALA A 152 -20.25 -27.60 -11.67
CA ALA A 152 -19.53 -28.00 -10.46
C ALA A 152 -18.15 -28.61 -10.76
N MET A 153 -18.02 -29.29 -11.90
CA MET A 153 -16.78 -29.94 -12.36
C MET A 153 -15.87 -28.98 -13.14
N GLN A 154 -16.36 -27.79 -13.51
CA GLN A 154 -15.53 -26.78 -14.17
C GLN A 154 -14.39 -26.34 -13.23
N PRO A 155 -13.14 -26.27 -13.72
CA PRO A 155 -12.03 -25.71 -12.97
C PRO A 155 -12.40 -24.31 -12.49
N LYS A 156 -12.18 -24.04 -11.19
CA LYS A 156 -12.39 -22.69 -10.67
C LYS A 156 -11.55 -21.71 -11.49
N PRO A 157 -12.10 -20.53 -11.85
CA PRO A 157 -11.30 -19.49 -12.49
C PRO A 157 -10.07 -19.23 -11.62
N ARG A 158 -8.93 -18.98 -12.28
CA ARG A 158 -7.69 -18.67 -11.57
C ARG A 158 -7.97 -17.50 -10.62
N PRO A 159 -7.56 -17.57 -9.35
CA PRO A 159 -7.75 -16.47 -8.42
C PRO A 159 -7.06 -15.24 -9.02
N GLN A 160 -7.87 -14.24 -9.38
CA GLN A 160 -7.38 -12.93 -9.78
C GLN A 160 -7.33 -12.07 -8.53
N VAL A 161 -6.23 -11.35 -8.35
CA VAL A 161 -6.11 -10.39 -7.25
C VAL A 161 -6.96 -9.18 -7.66
N TYR A 162 -8.00 -8.89 -6.89
CA TYR A 162 -8.85 -7.72 -7.10
C TYR A 162 -8.05 -6.46 -6.77
N VAL A 163 -7.54 -5.79 -7.80
CA VAL A 163 -6.77 -4.53 -7.70
C VAL A 163 -7.67 -3.29 -7.58
N GLU A 164 -8.99 -3.45 -7.53
CA GLU A 164 -9.96 -2.34 -7.38
C GLU A 164 -9.74 -1.50 -6.10
N HIS A 165 -9.11 -2.08 -5.07
CA HIS A 165 -8.76 -1.38 -3.82
C HIS A 165 -7.39 -0.68 -3.87
N ILE A 166 -6.61 -0.86 -4.94
CA ILE A 166 -5.34 -0.17 -5.13
C ILE A 166 -5.65 1.19 -5.77
N HIS A 167 -5.68 2.24 -4.95
CA HIS A 167 -5.86 3.63 -5.40
C HIS A 167 -4.58 4.23 -6.00
N ALA A 168 -3.76 3.42 -6.66
CA ALA A 168 -2.73 3.92 -7.57
C ALA A 168 -3.38 4.12 -8.94
N PRO A 169 -3.06 5.18 -9.69
CA PRO A 169 -3.45 5.27 -11.09
C PRO A 169 -2.98 4.00 -11.78
N LEU A 170 -3.92 3.22 -12.35
CA LEU A 170 -3.59 2.00 -13.11
C LEU A 170 -2.67 2.30 -14.31
N VAL A 171 -2.62 3.57 -14.73
CA VAL A 171 -1.83 4.09 -15.84
C VAL A 171 -1.32 5.49 -15.44
N SER A 172 0.00 5.72 -15.48
CA SER A 172 0.60 7.05 -15.26
C SER A 172 0.51 7.92 -16.51
N VAL A 173 0.01 9.14 -16.37
CA VAL A 173 -0.03 10.15 -17.43
C VAL A 173 1.38 10.56 -17.85
N GLN A 174 2.33 10.65 -16.90
CA GLN A 174 3.72 10.96 -17.19
C GLN A 174 4.39 9.90 -18.07
N GLU A 175 4.16 8.61 -17.76
CA GLU A 175 4.68 7.51 -18.56
C GLU A 175 4.08 7.51 -19.97
N GLN A 176 2.76 7.71 -20.07
CA GLN A 176 2.08 7.79 -21.37
C GLN A 176 2.55 8.98 -22.21
N ALA A 177 2.87 10.12 -21.59
CA ALA A 177 3.46 11.26 -22.27
C ALA A 177 4.80 10.90 -22.93
N GLY A 178 5.66 10.16 -22.23
CA GLY A 178 6.94 9.68 -22.79
C GLY A 178 6.74 8.83 -24.05
N ILE A 179 5.74 7.94 -24.05
CA ILE A 179 5.40 7.10 -25.20
C ILE A 179 4.87 7.94 -26.37
N VAL A 180 3.99 8.91 -26.08
CA VAL A 180 3.42 9.81 -27.09
C VAL A 180 4.52 10.68 -27.71
N VAL A 181 5.42 11.24 -26.91
CA VAL A 181 6.57 12.02 -27.38
C VAL A 181 7.49 11.19 -28.28
N ALA A 182 7.84 9.97 -27.87
CA ALA A 182 8.69 9.09 -28.67
C ALA A 182 8.09 8.84 -30.06
N ARG A 183 6.78 8.55 -30.13
CA ARG A 183 6.08 8.33 -31.41
C ARG A 183 5.97 9.58 -32.27
N LEU A 184 5.68 10.72 -31.64
CA LEU A 184 5.58 11.99 -32.37
C LEU A 184 6.94 12.46 -32.89
N LYS A 185 8.04 12.16 -32.20
CA LYS A 185 9.40 12.40 -32.70
C LYS A 185 9.74 11.52 -33.91
N GLU A 186 9.27 10.28 -33.95
CA GLU A 186 9.48 9.39 -35.10
C GLU A 186 8.61 9.74 -36.31
N LEU A 187 7.33 10.05 -36.08
CA LEU A 187 6.33 10.26 -37.14
C LEU A 187 6.23 11.73 -37.59
N GLY A 188 6.64 12.68 -36.75
CA GLY A 188 6.48 14.12 -36.95
C GLY A 188 5.04 14.61 -36.75
N GLU A 189 4.08 13.92 -37.36
CA GLU A 189 2.64 14.22 -37.30
C GLU A 189 1.83 12.92 -37.28
N ALA A 190 0.84 12.82 -36.39
CA ALA A 190 -0.03 11.66 -36.27
C ALA A 190 -1.43 12.05 -35.78
N SER A 191 -2.45 11.28 -36.17
CA SER A 191 -3.78 11.43 -35.59
C SER A 191 -3.84 10.77 -34.21
N PHE A 192 -4.73 11.26 -33.34
CA PHE A 192 -4.93 10.66 -32.02
C PHE A 192 -5.28 9.17 -32.09
N ARG A 193 -6.02 8.75 -33.12
CA ARG A 193 -6.35 7.33 -33.37
C ARG A 193 -5.09 6.46 -33.54
N VAL A 194 -4.08 6.96 -34.25
CA VAL A 194 -2.81 6.26 -34.41
C VAL A 194 -2.03 6.24 -33.10
N LEU A 195 -2.09 7.32 -32.32
CA LEU A 195 -1.42 7.41 -31.02
C LEU A 195 -2.02 6.50 -29.96
N VAL A 196 -3.21 5.90 -30.16
CA VAL A 196 -3.86 4.98 -29.21
C VAL A 196 -4.11 3.57 -29.78
N GLN A 197 -3.61 3.26 -30.97
CA GLN A 197 -3.94 2.00 -31.66
C GLN A 197 -3.48 0.72 -30.91
N ASP A 198 -2.43 0.82 -30.11
CA ASP A 198 -1.82 -0.25 -29.30
C ASP A 198 -2.38 -0.37 -27.89
N THR A 199 -3.32 0.48 -27.49
CA THR A 199 -3.90 0.42 -26.14
C THR A 199 -5.05 -0.58 -26.09
N GLU A 200 -5.03 -1.49 -25.12
CA GLU A 200 -6.07 -2.52 -24.95
C GLU A 200 -7.25 -2.06 -24.08
N ASP A 201 -7.07 -0.99 -23.30
CA ASP A 201 -8.03 -0.53 -22.30
C ASP A 201 -8.36 0.98 -22.41
N THR A 202 -9.54 1.37 -21.91
CA THR A 202 -10.03 2.75 -21.99
C THR A 202 -9.27 3.71 -21.07
N LEU A 203 -8.68 3.24 -19.97
CA LEU A 203 -7.94 4.11 -19.05
C LEU A 203 -6.65 4.61 -19.70
N THR A 204 -5.95 3.74 -20.43
CA THR A 204 -4.75 4.11 -21.19
C THR A 204 -5.07 5.10 -22.30
N VAL A 205 -6.22 4.97 -22.98
CA VAL A 205 -6.68 5.97 -23.96
C VAL A 205 -6.89 7.34 -23.32
N VAL A 206 -7.54 7.39 -22.16
CA VAL A 206 -7.78 8.64 -21.41
C VAL A 206 -6.47 9.24 -20.91
N ALA A 207 -5.56 8.43 -20.38
CA ALA A 207 -4.24 8.88 -19.92
C ALA A 207 -3.41 9.49 -21.06
N ARG A 208 -3.42 8.90 -22.25
CA ARG A 208 -2.77 9.49 -23.45
C ARG A 208 -3.40 10.78 -23.91
N PHE A 209 -4.72 10.91 -23.78
CA PHE A 209 -5.40 12.16 -24.08
C PHE A 209 -5.00 13.27 -23.10
N LEU A 210 -4.98 12.98 -21.79
CA LEU A 210 -4.52 13.93 -20.77
C LEU A 210 -3.06 14.32 -20.99
N ALA A 211 -2.20 13.36 -21.32
CA ALA A 211 -0.81 13.61 -21.68
C ALA A 211 -0.69 14.57 -22.87
N LEU A 212 -1.53 14.43 -23.91
CA LEU A 212 -1.55 15.35 -25.05
C LEU A 212 -1.97 16.77 -24.66
N LEU A 213 -2.97 16.92 -23.78
CA LEU A 213 -3.38 18.23 -23.29
C LEU A 213 -2.25 18.90 -22.50
N GLU A 214 -1.50 18.13 -21.72
CA GLU A 214 -0.35 18.62 -20.97
C GLU A 214 0.80 19.03 -21.90
N LEU A 215 1.11 18.22 -22.90
CA LEU A 215 2.11 18.55 -23.93
C LEU A 215 1.72 19.80 -24.72
N TYR A 216 0.43 20.01 -24.97
CA TYR A 216 -0.08 21.23 -25.60
C TYR A 216 0.04 22.45 -24.67
N ARG A 217 -0.24 22.27 -23.37
CA ARG A 217 -0.04 23.30 -22.32
C ARG A 217 1.41 23.78 -22.27
N GLU A 218 2.36 22.84 -22.37
CA GLU A 218 3.81 23.08 -22.44
C GLU A 218 4.30 23.54 -23.84
N LYS A 219 3.39 23.72 -24.81
CA LYS A 219 3.70 24.11 -26.20
C LYS A 219 4.67 23.17 -26.93
N ALA A 220 4.72 21.89 -26.52
CA ALA A 220 5.54 20.86 -27.14
C ALA A 220 4.88 20.21 -28.37
N VAL A 221 3.55 20.34 -28.49
CA VAL A 221 2.77 19.84 -29.62
C VAL A 221 1.77 20.89 -30.10
N GLU A 222 1.45 20.85 -31.39
CA GLU A 222 0.31 21.55 -31.98
C GLU A 222 -0.84 20.57 -32.20
N LEU A 223 -2.07 21.04 -31.98
CA LEU A 223 -3.29 20.28 -32.18
C LEU A 223 -4.13 20.95 -33.27
N ASP A 224 -4.59 20.16 -34.23
CA ASP A 224 -5.51 20.60 -35.29
C ASP A 224 -6.77 19.72 -35.29
N GLN A 225 -7.94 20.37 -35.18
CA GLN A 225 -9.24 19.70 -35.15
C GLN A 225 -10.28 20.61 -35.82
N GLU A 226 -10.65 20.30 -37.06
CA GLU A 226 -11.57 21.11 -37.86
C GLU A 226 -13.02 21.09 -37.34
N THR A 227 -13.45 19.97 -36.75
CA THR A 227 -14.81 19.76 -36.24
C THR A 227 -14.77 19.24 -34.82
N ALA A 228 -15.64 19.74 -33.95
CA ALA A 228 -15.72 19.27 -32.56
C ALA A 228 -15.96 17.75 -32.51
N LEU A 229 -15.13 17.04 -31.73
CA LEU A 229 -15.11 15.57 -31.65
C LEU A 229 -14.78 14.85 -32.97
N GLY A 230 -14.25 15.58 -33.96
CA GLY A 230 -13.71 15.05 -35.20
C GLY A 230 -12.27 14.55 -35.02
N ASP A 231 -11.62 14.23 -36.13
CA ASP A 231 -10.23 13.79 -36.12
C ASP A 231 -9.30 14.86 -35.52
N LEU A 232 -8.50 14.43 -34.54
CA LEU A 232 -7.51 15.26 -33.86
C LEU A 232 -6.14 14.93 -34.44
N LEU A 233 -5.57 15.86 -35.19
CA LEU A 233 -4.19 15.78 -35.67
C LEU A 233 -3.25 16.39 -34.62
N VAL A 234 -2.13 15.71 -34.39
CA VAL A 234 -1.10 16.14 -33.43
C VAL A 234 0.22 16.26 -34.17
N ARG A 235 0.84 17.44 -34.10
CA ARG A 235 2.13 17.73 -34.72
C ARG A 235 3.18 18.03 -33.66
N TRP A 236 4.36 17.43 -33.79
CA TRP A 236 5.48 17.70 -32.89
C TRP A 236 6.07 19.09 -33.16
N THR A 237 6.18 19.92 -32.12
CA THR A 237 6.78 21.27 -32.22
C THR A 237 7.87 21.52 -31.18
N GLY A 238 8.11 20.58 -30.26
CA GLY A 238 9.08 20.67 -29.16
C GLY A 238 10.57 20.64 -29.54
N GLY A 239 10.92 20.64 -30.83
CA GLY A 239 12.31 20.61 -31.33
C GLY A 239 13.09 19.33 -30.99
N ASP A 240 14.36 19.27 -31.42
CA ASP A 240 15.29 18.15 -31.16
C ASP A 240 16.10 18.30 -29.86
N GLY A 241 15.72 19.24 -28.99
CA GLY A 241 16.40 19.47 -27.72
C GLY A 241 16.24 18.29 -26.75
N GLU A 242 17.26 18.04 -25.92
CA GLU A 242 17.26 17.03 -24.86
C GLU A 242 16.28 17.34 -23.72
N ALA A 243 15.69 18.53 -23.69
CA ALA A 243 14.65 18.91 -22.72
C ALA A 243 13.35 18.15 -23.02
N GLN A 244 13.09 17.08 -22.27
CA GLN A 244 11.79 16.43 -22.29
C GLN A 244 10.74 17.40 -21.73
N PRO A 245 9.58 17.56 -22.39
CA PRO A 245 8.50 18.37 -21.84
C PRO A 245 8.10 17.83 -20.46
N SER A 246 8.05 18.70 -19.46
CA SER A 246 7.75 18.32 -18.08
C SER A 246 6.24 18.08 -17.92
N VAL A 247 5.80 16.85 -18.10
CA VAL A 247 4.44 16.43 -17.72
C VAL A 247 4.40 16.27 -16.21
N THR A 248 3.65 17.14 -15.54
CA THR A 248 3.46 17.11 -14.09
C THR A 248 2.66 15.90 -13.64
N ASP A 249 2.94 15.40 -12.45
CA ASP A 249 2.23 14.27 -11.81
C ASP A 249 0.85 14.65 -11.24
N GLU A 250 0.31 15.83 -11.59
CA GLU A 250 -0.97 16.35 -11.09
C GLU A 250 -2.13 15.35 -11.29
N PHE A 251 -2.11 14.60 -12.38
CA PHE A 251 -3.12 13.58 -12.71
C PHE A 251 -2.83 12.19 -12.14
N ASP A 252 -1.61 11.97 -11.64
CA ASP A 252 -1.14 10.71 -11.08
C ASP A 252 -1.28 10.68 -9.54
N ARG A 253 -1.60 11.82 -8.92
CA ARG A 253 -1.82 11.92 -7.48
C ARG A 253 -3.25 11.49 -7.10
N PRO A 254 -3.41 10.74 -6.00
CA PRO A 254 -4.73 10.49 -5.44
C PRO A 254 -5.40 11.81 -5.04
N PRO A 255 -6.73 11.95 -5.21
CA PRO A 255 -7.44 13.18 -4.88
C PRO A 255 -7.20 13.56 -3.41
N GLU A 256 -6.76 14.80 -3.17
CA GLU A 256 -6.57 15.30 -1.80
C GLU A 256 -7.90 15.29 -1.05
N VAL A 257 -7.92 14.65 0.13
CA VAL A 257 -9.09 14.65 1.00
C VAL A 257 -9.29 16.07 1.51
N PRO A 258 -10.47 16.71 1.30
CA PRO A 258 -10.70 18.06 1.77
C PRO A 258 -10.47 18.14 3.29
N LYS A 259 -9.57 19.03 3.72
CA LYS A 259 -9.35 19.29 5.14
C LYS A 259 -10.67 19.81 5.74
N GLU A 260 -11.29 19.04 6.61
CA GLU A 260 -12.40 19.52 7.42
C GLU A 260 -11.91 20.71 8.26
N GLU A 261 -12.35 21.92 7.90
CA GLU A 261 -12.20 23.09 8.74
C GLU A 261 -12.92 22.83 10.06
N ARG A 262 -12.15 22.57 11.13
CA ARG A 262 -12.65 22.60 12.50
C ARG A 262 -13.18 24.00 12.77
N LYS A 263 -14.50 24.17 12.62
CA LYS A 263 -15.22 25.33 13.15
C LYS A 263 -15.02 25.38 14.66
N ALA A 264 -14.40 26.47 15.11
CA ALA A 264 -14.28 26.86 16.51
C ALA A 264 -15.66 27.17 17.12
#